data_AF-A0A7G6YYK4-F1
#
_entry.id   AF-A0A7G6YYK4-F1
#
_cell.length_a   1.000
_cell.length_b   1.000
_cell.length_c   1.000
_cell.angle_alpha   90.00
_cell.angle_beta   90.00
_cell.angle_gamma   90.00
#
_symmetry.space_group_name_H-M   'P 1'
#
loop_
_entity.id
_entity.type
_entity.pdbx_description
1 polymer ?
#
loop_
_entity_poly.entity_id
_entity_poly.type
_entity_poly.pdbx_seq_one_letter_code
_entity_poly.pdbx_strand_id
1 'polypeptide(L)'
;MPFLDLAAWPPGAAAVFLAACVSAVVSVVSVGATVADARRSRRRLDAATVREQWWTRWSWTLERCLGRSTDQQRAGAAMMCVLLASPWVTREDEAIARVIGIEIARLDLGDEEGRRDPEAGEEP
;
A
#
# COMPACT_ATOMS: atom_id res chain seq x y z
N MET A 1 -52.41 -3.34 18.75
CA MET A 1 -52.05 -1.91 18.88
C MET A 1 -53.14 -1.08 18.19
N PRO A 2 -54.18 -0.62 18.92
CA PRO A 2 -55.40 -0.04 18.32
C PRO A 2 -55.26 1.41 17.80
N PHE A 3 -54.06 1.99 17.76
CA PHE A 3 -53.84 3.40 17.43
C PHE A 3 -53.35 3.67 15.99
N LEU A 4 -53.17 2.62 15.16
CA LEU A 4 -52.77 2.73 13.76
C LEU A 4 -53.85 2.18 12.82
N ASP A 5 -55.11 2.60 13.02
CA ASP A 5 -56.14 2.35 12.01
C ASP A 5 -56.04 3.40 10.90
N LEU A 6 -55.11 3.15 9.96
CA LEU A 6 -54.84 4.02 8.81
C LEU A 6 -56.07 4.17 7.89
N ALA A 7 -57.03 3.23 7.95
CA ALA A 7 -58.26 3.30 7.18
C ALA A 7 -59.27 4.30 7.74
N ALA A 8 -59.15 4.67 9.02
CA ALA A 8 -59.98 5.68 9.68
C ALA A 8 -59.45 7.12 9.50
N TRP A 9 -58.28 7.30 8.89
CA TRP A 9 -57.63 8.60 8.75
C TRP A 9 -58.04 9.32 7.46
N PRO A 10 -58.02 10.67 7.43
CA PRO A 10 -58.15 11.43 6.19
C PRO A 10 -57.08 10.97 5.19
N PRO A 11 -57.42 10.78 3.90
CA PRO A 11 -56.51 10.18 2.92
C PRO A 11 -55.19 10.93 2.77
N GLY A 12 -55.19 12.27 2.94
CA GLY A 12 -53.96 13.07 2.94
C GLY A 12 -53.07 12.87 4.17
N ALA A 13 -53.65 12.60 5.35
CA ALA A 13 -52.89 12.43 6.59
C ALA A 13 -52.16 11.08 6.64
N ALA A 14 -52.83 10.01 6.19
CA ALA A 14 -52.21 8.69 6.07
C ALA A 14 -51.05 8.69 5.05
N ALA A 15 -51.22 9.39 3.92
CA ALA A 15 -50.19 9.51 2.90
C ALA A 15 -48.94 10.25 3.42
N VAL A 16 -49.11 11.36 4.14
CA VAL A 16 -48.00 12.14 4.72
C VAL A 16 -47.28 11.33 5.81
N PHE A 17 -48.01 10.60 6.65
CA PHE A 17 -47.42 9.75 7.68
C PHE A 17 -46.59 8.61 7.06
N LEU A 18 -47.13 7.92 6.06
CA LEU A 18 -46.40 6.87 5.34
C LEU A 18 -45.15 7.44 4.64
N ALA A 19 -45.26 8.60 3.99
CA ALA A 19 -44.13 9.28 3.38
C ALA A 19 -43.05 9.65 4.42
N ALA A 20 -43.45 10.09 5.62
CA ALA A 20 -42.54 10.38 6.72
C ALA A 20 -41.84 9.12 7.23
N CYS A 21 -42.55 8.00 7.37
CA CYS A 21 -41.95 6.71 7.73
C CYS A 21 -40.92 6.25 6.68
N VAL A 22 -41.28 6.33 5.39
CA VAL A 22 -40.36 5.98 4.30
C VAL A 22 -39.14 6.89 4.30
N SER A 23 -39.34 8.20 4.44
CA SER A 23 -38.25 9.17 4.51
C SER A 23 -37.31 8.88 5.69
N ALA A 24 -37.85 8.60 6.87
CA ALA A 24 -37.07 8.25 8.05
C ALA A 24 -36.21 7.00 7.82
N VAL A 25 -36.78 5.95 7.19
CA VAL A 25 -36.04 4.73 6.84
C VAL A 25 -34.92 5.03 5.84
N VAL A 26 -35.21 5.79 4.79
CA VAL A 26 -34.22 6.19 3.78
C VAL A 26 -33.08 6.99 4.41
N SER A 27 -33.39 7.92 5.33
CA SER A 27 -32.38 8.70 6.05
C SER A 27 -31.45 7.81 6.88
N VAL A 28 -32.00 6.82 7.62
CA VAL A 28 -31.18 5.89 8.42
C VAL A 28 -30.25 5.07 7.52
N VAL A 29 -30.77 4.54 6.40
CA VAL A 29 -29.96 3.77 5.45
C VAL A 29 -28.85 4.62 4.84
N SER A 30 -29.16 5.87 4.45
CA SER A 30 -28.18 6.80 3.86
C SER A 30 -27.04 7.15 4.83
N VAL A 31 -27.37 7.41 6.10
CA VAL A 31 -26.37 7.66 7.15
C VAL A 31 -25.51 6.41 7.36
N GLY A 32 -26.12 5.23 7.42
CA GLY A 32 -25.40 3.97 7.55
C GLY A 32 -24.42 3.71 6.39
N ALA A 33 -24.87 3.95 5.15
CA ALA A 33 -24.05 3.83 3.96
C ALA A 33 -22.88 4.81 3.98
N THR A 34 -23.12 6.07 4.33
CA THR A 34 -22.08 7.11 4.46
C THR A 34 -21.03 6.73 5.52
N VAL A 35 -21.45 6.23 6.68
CA VAL A 35 -20.52 5.79 7.74
C VAL A 35 -19.72 4.57 7.30
N ALA A 36 -20.36 3.60 6.63
CA ALA A 36 -19.68 2.43 6.11
C ALA A 36 -18.64 2.81 5.05
N ASP A 37 -18.99 3.72 4.14
CA ASP A 37 -18.10 4.22 3.11
C ASP A 37 -16.94 5.02 3.70
N ALA A 38 -17.20 5.90 4.67
CA ALA A 38 -16.16 6.63 5.40
C ALA A 38 -15.19 5.68 6.12
N ARG A 39 -15.68 4.60 6.73
CA ARG A 39 -14.82 3.59 7.38
C ARG A 39 -13.98 2.81 6.37
N ARG A 40 -14.56 2.41 5.23
CA ARG A 40 -13.83 1.73 4.15
C ARG A 40 -12.77 2.63 3.54
N SER A 41 -13.12 3.89 3.30
CA SER A 41 -12.21 4.92 2.80
C SER A 41 -11.03 5.13 3.75
N ARG A 42 -11.27 5.28 5.06
CA ARG A 42 -10.20 5.37 6.06
C ARG A 42 -9.26 4.16 6.04
N ARG A 43 -9.80 2.93 6.02
CA ARG A 43 -8.96 1.71 5.94
C ARG A 43 -8.14 1.66 4.66
N ARG A 44 -8.70 2.09 3.53
CA ARG A 44 -7.97 2.17 2.25
C ARG A 44 -6.88 3.23 2.29
N LEU A 45 -7.15 4.38 2.89
CA LEU A 45 -6.17 5.45 3.09
C LEU A 45 -5.03 4.99 4.01
N ASP A 46 -5.35 4.35 5.14
CA ASP A 46 -4.34 3.81 6.06
C ASP A 46 -3.43 2.79 5.34
N ALA A 47 -4.02 1.87 4.57
CA ALA A 47 -3.26 0.90 3.79
C ALA A 47 -2.39 1.57 2.70
N ALA A 48 -2.93 2.58 2.01
CA ALA A 48 -2.19 3.34 1.00
C ALA A 48 -1.04 4.15 1.64
N THR A 49 -1.27 4.77 2.79
CA THR A 49 -0.23 5.51 3.52
C THR A 49 0.88 4.59 4.01
N VAL A 50 0.54 3.41 4.54
CA VAL A 50 1.55 2.41 4.95
C VAL A 50 2.35 1.94 3.73
N ARG A 51 1.69 1.68 2.60
CA ARG A 51 2.37 1.30 1.34
C ARG A 51 3.30 2.40 0.83
N GLU A 52 2.86 3.65 0.87
CA GLU A 52 3.66 4.82 0.44
C GLU A 52 4.89 5.01 1.32
N GLN A 53 4.73 4.91 2.65
CA GLN A 53 5.86 4.99 3.59
C GLN A 53 6.84 3.84 3.39
N TRP A 54 6.33 2.63 3.12
CA TRP A 54 7.18 1.49 2.82
C TRP A 54 7.97 1.73 1.52
N TRP A 55 7.32 2.22 0.46
CA TRP A 55 7.97 2.53 -0.81
C TRP A 55 9.03 3.63 -0.68
N THR A 56 8.75 4.69 0.09
CA THR A 56 9.72 5.77 0.38
C THR A 56 10.98 5.23 1.08
N ARG A 57 10.82 4.29 2.02
CA ARG A 57 11.97 3.65 2.70
C ARG A 57 12.70 2.70 1.78
N TRP A 58 11.97 2.00 0.91
CA TRP A 58 12.51 1.09 -0.09
C TRP A 58 13.38 1.81 -1.12
N SER A 59 12.93 2.94 -1.68
CA SER A 59 13.69 3.72 -2.65
C SER A 59 15.00 4.25 -2.05
N TRP A 60 14.94 4.80 -0.84
CA TRP A 60 16.14 5.22 -0.11
C TRP A 60 17.12 4.06 0.07
N THR A 61 16.61 2.86 0.38
CA THR A 61 17.44 1.68 0.58
C THR A 61 18.13 1.25 -0.72
N LEU A 62 17.41 1.27 -1.84
CA LEU A 62 17.97 1.02 -3.17
C LEU A 62 19.07 2.02 -3.52
N GLU A 63 18.85 3.31 -3.26
CA GLU A 63 19.87 4.34 -3.50
C GLU A 63 21.16 4.07 -2.72
N ARG A 64 21.05 3.54 -1.49
CA ARG A 64 22.22 3.15 -0.68
C ARG A 64 22.89 1.88 -1.21
N CYS A 65 22.11 0.87 -1.60
CA CYS A 65 22.62 -0.34 -2.25
C CYS A 65 23.41 -0.05 -3.54
N LEU A 66 23.02 1.00 -4.27
CA LEU A 66 23.67 1.44 -5.50
C LEU A 66 24.69 2.58 -5.28
N GLY A 67 24.97 2.92 -4.03
CA GLY A 67 25.91 3.98 -3.66
C GLY A 67 27.36 3.62 -4.02
N ARG A 68 28.24 4.62 -4.10
CA ARG A 68 29.65 4.45 -4.52
C ARG A 68 30.58 3.88 -3.44
N SER A 69 30.16 3.89 -2.18
CA SER A 69 30.97 3.42 -1.05
C SER A 69 30.43 2.11 -0.52
N THR A 70 31.32 1.16 -0.26
CA THR A 70 30.98 -0.16 0.29
C THR A 70 30.17 -0.09 1.59
N ASP A 71 30.43 0.91 2.45
CA ASP A 71 29.67 1.09 3.69
C ASP A 71 28.20 1.51 3.44
N GLN A 72 27.96 2.38 2.47
CA GLN A 72 26.58 2.74 2.08
C GLN A 72 25.87 1.54 1.47
N GLN A 73 26.55 0.76 0.62
CA GLN A 73 25.98 -0.44 0.00
C GLN A 73 25.57 -1.47 1.06
N ARG A 74 26.44 -1.71 2.05
CA ARG A 74 26.16 -2.61 3.19
C ARG A 74 25.00 -2.11 4.05
N ALA A 75 24.96 -0.82 4.35
CA ALA A 75 23.87 -0.21 5.10
C ALA A 75 22.53 -0.32 4.35
N GLY A 76 22.55 -0.12 3.03
CA GLY A 76 21.41 -0.35 2.15
C GLY A 76 20.97 -1.81 2.21
N ALA A 77 21.87 -2.76 1.96
CA ALA A 77 21.54 -4.19 1.97
C ALA A 77 20.94 -4.64 3.31
N ALA A 78 21.50 -4.18 4.44
CA ALA A 78 20.99 -4.47 5.77
C ALA A 78 19.57 -3.90 5.99
N MET A 79 19.34 -2.64 5.61
CA MET A 79 18.02 -2.02 5.70
C MET A 79 17.01 -2.71 4.79
N MET A 80 17.47 -3.25 3.65
CA MET A 80 16.63 -4.00 2.72
C MET A 80 16.09 -5.27 3.35
N CYS A 81 16.94 -6.02 4.05
CA CYS A 81 16.52 -7.20 4.80
C CYS A 81 15.47 -6.86 5.86
N VAL A 82 15.65 -5.74 6.58
CA VAL A 82 14.67 -5.28 7.59
C VAL A 82 13.34 -4.91 6.94
N LEU A 83 13.37 -4.20 5.81
CA LEU A 83 12.16 -3.83 5.08
C LEU A 83 11.40 -5.03 4.50
N LEU A 84 12.11 -6.08 4.08
CA LEU A 84 11.52 -7.31 3.56
C LEU A 84 10.91 -8.20 4.66
N ALA A 85 11.40 -8.11 5.89
CA ALA A 85 10.82 -8.81 7.04
C ALA A 85 9.50 -8.18 7.54
N SER A 86 9.12 -7.04 6.98
CA SER A 86 7.93 -6.28 7.34
C SER A 86 6.64 -7.02 6.94
N PRO A 87 5.57 -6.99 7.76
CA PRO A 87 4.31 -7.69 7.48
C PRO A 87 3.52 -7.13 6.30
N TRP A 88 3.93 -5.98 5.77
CA TRP A 88 3.28 -5.28 4.65
C TRP A 88 3.89 -5.65 3.29
N VAL A 89 4.95 -6.45 3.29
CA VAL A 89 5.65 -6.91 2.10
C VAL A 89 4.78 -7.92 1.37
N THR A 90 4.70 -7.75 0.05
CA THR A 90 4.01 -8.67 -0.84
C THR A 90 5.00 -9.61 -1.52
N ARG A 91 4.50 -10.72 -2.06
CA ARG A 91 5.32 -11.65 -2.86
C ARG A 91 5.99 -10.98 -4.06
N GLU A 92 5.35 -9.97 -4.64
CA GLU A 92 5.91 -9.21 -5.75
C GLU A 92 7.13 -8.40 -5.29
N ASP A 93 7.04 -7.76 -4.11
CA ASP A 93 8.16 -7.01 -3.52
C ASP A 93 9.38 -7.91 -3.27
N GLU A 94 9.15 -9.13 -2.76
CA GLU A 94 10.22 -10.14 -2.58
C GLU A 94 10.86 -10.57 -3.90
N ALA A 95 10.06 -10.72 -4.96
CA ALA A 95 10.56 -11.09 -6.28
C ALA A 95 11.43 -9.97 -6.87
N ILE A 96 10.96 -8.71 -6.78
CA ILE A 96 11.71 -7.53 -7.22
C ILE A 96 13.04 -7.44 -6.45
N ALA A 97 12.99 -7.57 -5.12
CA ALA A 97 14.18 -7.55 -4.27
C ALA A 97 15.21 -8.61 -4.68
N ARG A 98 14.75 -9.82 -4.99
CA ARG A 98 15.61 -10.92 -5.41
C ARG A 98 16.28 -10.62 -6.75
N VAL A 99 15.53 -10.13 -7.73
CA VAL A 99 16.07 -9.76 -9.04
C VAL A 99 17.13 -8.68 -8.88
N ILE A 100 16.85 -7.63 -8.12
CA ILE A 100 17.81 -6.55 -7.86
C ILE A 100 19.07 -7.08 -7.17
N GLY A 101 18.92 -7.94 -6.15
CA GLY A 101 20.07 -8.54 -5.46
C GLY A 101 20.95 -9.39 -6.37
N ILE A 102 20.35 -10.13 -7.31
CA ILE A 102 21.09 -10.89 -8.33
C ILE A 102 21.87 -9.96 -9.26
N GLU A 103 21.26 -8.88 -9.74
CA GLU A 103 21.95 -7.95 -10.65
C GLU A 103 23.07 -7.18 -9.95
N ILE A 104 22.89 -6.76 -8.70
CA ILE A 104 23.98 -6.13 -7.92
C ILE A 104 25.15 -7.09 -7.76
N ALA A 105 24.89 -8.35 -7.39
CA ALA A 105 25.94 -9.35 -7.25
C ALA A 105 26.68 -9.64 -8.57
N ARG A 106 26.00 -9.55 -9.72
CA ARG A 106 26.65 -9.69 -11.03
C ARG A 106 27.56 -8.52 -11.37
N LEU A 107 27.13 -7.29 -11.06
CA LEU A 107 27.94 -6.09 -11.29
C LEU A 107 29.24 -6.13 -10.47
N ASP A 108 29.16 -6.50 -9.20
CA ASP A 108 30.34 -6.64 -8.33
C ASP A 108 31.35 -7.67 -8.88
N LEU A 109 30.87 -8.78 -9.44
CA LEU A 109 31.74 -9.79 -10.05
C LEU A 109 32.41 -9.29 -11.35
N GLY A 110 31.69 -8.52 -12.16
CA GLY A 110 32.23 -7.93 -13.39
C GLY A 110 33.31 -6.87 -13.13
N ASP A 111 33.13 -6.06 -12.09
CA ASP A 111 34.11 -5.05 -11.68
C ASP A 111 35.42 -5.68 -11.19
N GLU A 112 35.34 -6.80 -10.45
CA GLU A 112 36.52 -7.53 -9.98
C GLU A 112 37.28 -8.25 -11.10
N GLU A 113 36.58 -8.78 -12.10
CA GLU A 113 37.18 -9.37 -13.31
C GLU A 113 37.92 -8.29 -14.13
N GLY A 114 37.28 -7.14 -14.36
CA GLY A 114 37.87 -6.02 -15.09
C GLY A 114 39.07 -5.37 -14.38
N ARG A 115 39.11 -5.41 -13.03
CA ARG A 115 40.27 -4.96 -12.24
C ARG A 115 41.46 -5.91 -12.29
N ARG A 116 41.26 -7.21 -12.55
CA ARG A 116 42.36 -8.19 -12.64
C ARG A 116 43.14 -8.13 -13.95
N ASP A 117 42.61 -7.49 -14.98
CA ASP A 117 43.20 -7.49 -16.33
C ASP A 117 43.74 -6.13 -16.84
N PRO A 118 44.50 -5.34 -16.07
CA PRO A 118 45.18 -4.15 -16.59
C PRO A 118 46.55 -4.43 -17.23
N GLU A 119 47.10 -5.66 -17.12
CA GLU A 119 48.50 -5.96 -17.51
C GLU A 119 48.67 -7.01 -18.63
N ALA A 120 47.61 -7.49 -19.28
CA ALA A 120 47.74 -8.42 -20.41
C ALA A 120 48.02 -7.74 -21.77
N GLY A 121 48.63 -6.55 -21.75
CA GLY A 121 48.76 -5.68 -22.90
C GLY A 121 50.11 -4.97 -23.06
N GLU A 122 51.20 -5.53 -22.53
CA GLU A 122 52.54 -5.06 -22.90
C GLU A 122 53.55 -6.21 -22.80
N GLU A 123 53.59 -7.06 -23.84
CA GLU A 123 54.83 -7.77 -24.18
C GLU A 123 55.32 -7.29 -25.56
N PRO A 124 56.65 -7.13 -25.71
CA PRO A 124 57.31 -6.31 -26.75
C PRO A 124 57.28 -6.86 -28.18
#